data_AF-A0A1E7WR04-F1
#
_entry.id   AF-A0A1E7WR04-F1
#
_cell.length_a   1.000
_cell.length_b   1.000
_cell.length_c   1.000
_cell.angle_alpha   90.00
_cell.angle_beta   90.00
_cell.angle_gamma   90.00
#
_symmetry.space_group_name_H-M   'P 1'
#
loop_
_entity.id
_entity.type
_entity.pdbx_description
1 polymer ?
#
loop_
_entity_poly.entity_id
_entity_poly.type
_entity_poly.pdbx_seq_one_letter_code
_entity_poly.pdbx_strand_id
1 'polypeptide(L)' 'MEAGIARLSEFEISAVAAGEISGKFNAAPLGGVYQFTGFLNKKTRNSKSLVFHIIDFSAVTDSSI' A
#
# COMPACT_ATOMS: atom_id res chain seq x y z
N MET A 1 -5.63 -17.38 -9.09
CA MET A 1 -5.79 -18.81 -8.76
C MET A 1 -4.69 -19.57 -9.47
N GLU A 2 -3.78 -20.20 -8.73
CA GLU A 2 -2.99 -21.31 -9.28
C GLU A 2 -3.68 -22.59 -8.79
N ALA A 3 -3.99 -23.51 -9.71
CA ALA A 3 -4.64 -24.78 -9.41
C ALA A 3 -5.92 -24.72 -8.53
N GLY A 4 -6.74 -23.67 -8.67
CA GLY A 4 -8.06 -23.58 -8.02
C GLY A 4 -8.04 -23.26 -6.52
N ILE A 5 -6.88 -23.00 -5.92
CA ILE A 5 -6.76 -22.60 -4.51
C ILE A 5 -6.59 -21.07 -4.44
N ALA A 6 -7.34 -20.43 -3.54
CA ALA A 6 -7.14 -19.02 -3.22
C ALA A 6 -5.76 -18.88 -2.57
N ARG A 7 -4.85 -18.18 -3.25
CA ARG A 7 -3.49 -17.96 -2.74
C ARG A 7 -3.57 -16.99 -1.58
N LEU A 8 -3.15 -17.43 -0.39
CA LEU A 8 -2.84 -16.51 0.70
C LEU A 8 -1.59 -15.72 0.31
N SER A 9 -1.69 -14.40 0.33
CA SER A 9 -0.59 -13.51 -0.05
C SER A 9 -0.40 -12.47 1.05
N GLU A 10 0.68 -12.62 1.79
CA GLU A 10 1.10 -11.71 2.84
C GLU A 10 2.53 -11.29 2.55
N PHE A 11 2.78 -9.98 2.54
CA PHE A 11 4.11 -9.43 2.33
C PHE A 11 4.18 -8.01 2.86
N GLU A 12 5.41 -7.56 3.09
CA GLU A 12 5.72 -6.18 3.43
C GLU A 12 6.37 -5.48 2.22
N ILE A 13 6.04 -4.20 2.04
CA ILE A 13 6.63 -3.37 0.99
C ILE A 13 6.89 -1.96 1.50
N SER A 14 8.03 -1.39 1.10
CA SER A 14 8.28 0.04 1.34
C SER A 14 7.32 0.88 0.50
N ALA A 15 6.63 1.83 1.13
CA ALA A 15 5.71 2.75 0.46
C ALA A 15 6.05 4.20 0.75
N VAL A 16 5.69 5.10 -0.16
CA VAL A 16 5.92 6.55 -0.05
C VAL A 16 4.68 7.31 -0.46
N ALA A 17 4.20 8.18 0.43
CA ALA A 17 3.20 9.20 0.15
C ALA A 17 3.90 10.57 0.08
N ALA A 18 3.87 11.22 -1.08
CA ALA A 18 4.55 12.50 -1.30
C ALA A 18 3.58 13.57 -1.78
N GLY A 19 3.89 14.83 -1.49
CA GLY A 19 3.04 15.96 -1.88
C GLY A 19 1.81 16.11 -1.00
N GLU A 20 0.68 16.47 -1.60
CA GLU A 20 -0.55 16.88 -0.90
C GLU A 20 -1.10 15.79 0.06
N ILE A 21 -1.00 14.52 -0.34
CA ILE A 21 -1.51 13.40 0.49
C ILE A 21 -0.65 13.12 1.72
N SER A 22 0.60 13.58 1.76
CA SER A 22 1.54 13.26 2.84
C SER A 22 1.08 13.74 4.21
N GLY A 23 0.39 14.89 4.26
CA GLY A 23 -0.17 15.42 5.50
C GLY A 23 -1.29 14.54 6.06
N LYS A 24 -2.24 14.14 5.21
CA LYS A 24 -3.32 13.21 5.58
C LYS A 24 -2.76 11.86 6.02
N PHE A 25 -1.76 11.36 5.29
CA PHE A 25 -1.10 10.09 5.59
C PHE A 25 -0.37 10.12 6.94
N ASN A 26 0.34 11.20 7.24
CA ASN A 26 1.01 11.37 8.54
C ASN A 26 0.04 11.47 9.72
N ALA A 27 -1.19 11.95 9.49
CA ALA A 27 -2.23 12.04 10.51
C ALA A 27 -3.03 10.72 10.67
N ALA A 28 -2.88 9.76 9.77
CA ALA A 28 -3.61 8.50 9.81
C ALA A 28 -3.13 7.63 10.99
N PRO A 29 -4.04 7.02 11.77
CA PRO A 29 -3.66 6.10 12.84
C PRO A 29 -2.80 4.93 12.36
N LEU A 30 -1.72 4.66 13.07
CA LEU A 30 -0.90 3.46 12.86
C LEU A 30 -1.68 2.19 13.25
N GLY A 31 -1.36 1.08 12.59
CA GLY A 31 -2.01 -0.23 12.85
C GLY A 31 -3.42 -0.36 12.29
N GLY A 32 -3.95 0.68 11.64
CA GLY A 32 -5.23 0.60 10.92
C GLY A 32 -5.12 -0.20 9.61
N VAL A 33 -6.27 -0.68 9.14
CA VAL A 33 -6.39 -1.31 7.81
C VAL A 33 -6.83 -0.25 6.81
N TYR A 34 -6.08 -0.14 5.73
CA TYR A 34 -6.29 0.87 4.70
C TYR A 34 -6.26 0.24 3.32
N GLN A 35 -7.07 0.80 2.42
CA GLN A 35 -6.97 0.56 1.01
C GLN A 35 -6.10 1.66 0.40
N PHE A 36 -5.08 1.27 -0.34
CA PHE A 36 -4.17 2.21 -1.00
C PHE A 36 -4.30 2.13 -2.52
N THR A 37 -4.20 3.27 -3.19
CA THR A 37 -4.13 3.38 -4.65
C THR A 37 -2.81 4.01 -5.04
N GLY A 38 -2.13 3.47 -6.06
CA GLY A 38 -0.82 3.96 -6.46
C GLY A 38 -0.16 3.12 -7.55
N PHE A 39 1.16 3.24 -7.66
CA PHE A 39 1.97 2.49 -8.61
C PHE A 39 3.29 2.01 -8.00
N LEU A 40 3.85 0.93 -8.56
CA LEU A 40 5.16 0.43 -8.16
C LEU A 40 6.24 1.07 -9.03
N ASN A 41 7.31 1.51 -8.40
CA ASN A 41 8.52 1.95 -9.08
C ASN A 41 9.75 1.34 -8.42
N LYS A 42 10.87 1.33 -9.13
CA LYS A 42 12.15 0.95 -8.52
C LYS A 42 12.55 2.01 -7.49
N LYS A 43 13.07 1.56 -6.35
CA LYS A 43 13.63 2.45 -5.31
C LYS A 43 14.66 3.45 -5.86
N THR A 44 15.49 2.98 -6.79
CA THR A 44 16.47 3.76 -7.55
C THR A 44 16.60 3.17 -8.96
N ARG A 45 17.18 3.91 -9.92
CA ARG A 45 17.29 3.50 -11.34
C ARG A 45 17.69 2.03 -11.57
N ASN A 46 18.66 1.54 -10.80
CA ASN A 46 19.21 0.19 -10.97
C ASN A 46 18.75 -0.81 -9.89
N SER A 47 17.85 -0.41 -8.99
CA SER A 47 17.40 -1.29 -7.90
C SER A 47 16.60 -2.48 -8.41
N LYS A 48 16.70 -3.61 -7.69
CA LYS A 48 15.77 -4.75 -7.80
C LYS A 48 14.58 -4.62 -6.83
N SER A 49 14.68 -3.72 -5.85
CA SER A 49 13.61 -3.47 -4.89
C SER A 49 12.60 -2.48 -5.44
N LEU A 50 11.33 -2.79 -5.23
CA LEU A 50 10.20 -1.93 -5.54
C LEU A 50 9.84 -1.06 -4.34
N VAL A 51 9.34 0.13 -4.63
CA VAL A 51 8.70 1.04 -3.70
C VAL A 51 7.32 1.35 -4.25
N PHE A 52 6.32 1.33 -3.38
CA PHE A 52 4.96 1.67 -3.73
C PHE A 52 4.72 3.17 -3.54
N HIS A 53 4.50 3.88 -4.63
CA HIS A 53 4.17 5.30 -4.62
C HIS A 53 2.66 5.46 -4.49
N ILE A 54 2.23 5.99 -3.34
CA ILE A 54 0.82 6.16 -3.00
C ILE A 54 0.31 7.43 -3.71
N ILE A 55 -0.84 7.31 -4.36
CA ILE A 55 -1.59 8.41 -4.98
C ILE A 55 -2.77 8.80 -4.08
N ASP A 56 -3.43 7.81 -3.47
CA ASP A 56 -4.56 8.03 -2.55
C ASP A 56 -4.74 6.85 -1.60
N PHE A 57 -5.47 7.05 -0.51
CA PHE A 57 -5.78 6.00 0.45
C PHE A 57 -7.07 6.29 1.25
N SER A 58 -7.70 5.23 1.71
CA SER A 58 -8.89 5.31 2.57
C SER A 58 -8.84 4.25 3.66
N ALA A 59 -9.40 4.58 4.82
CA ALA A 59 -9.59 3.60 5.88
C ALA A 59 -10.61 2.55 5.42
N VAL A 60 -10.29 1.27 5.59
CA VAL A 60 -11.28 0.21 5.43
C VAL A 60 -12.18 0.28 6.66
N THR A 61 -13.40 0.77 6.48
CA THR A 61 -14.39 0.76 7.54
C THR A 61 -14.99 -0.63 7.53
N ASP A 62 -14.60 -1.44 8.51
CA ASP A 62 -15.15 -2.78 8.64
C ASP A 62 -16.68 -2.69 8.77
N SER A 63 -17.39 -3.22 7.77
CA SER A 63 -18.85 -3.33 7.79
C SER A 63 -19.30 -4.78 7.86
N SER A 64 -18.37 -5.76 7.93
CA SER A 64 -18.69 -7.19 7.95
C SER A 64 -17.45 -8.02 8.32
N ILE A 65 -17.26 -8.25 9.63
CA ILE A 65 -16.69 -9.50 10.15
C ILE A 65 -17.80 -10.24 10.89
#